data_AF-Q54Q81-F1
#
_entry.id   AF-Q54Q81-F1
#
_cell.length_a   1.000
_cell.length_b   1.000
_cell.length_c   1.000
_cell.angle_alpha   90.00
_cell.angle_beta   90.00
_cell.angle_gamma   90.00
#
_symmetry.space_group_name_H-M   'P 1'
#
loop_
_entity.id
_entity.type
_entity.pdbx_description
1 polymer ?
#
loop_
_entity_poly.entity_id
_entity_poly.type
_entity_poly.pdbx_seq_one_letter_code
_entity_poly.pdbx_strand_id
1 'polypeptide(L)'
;MEHLCRINWKEIKNRKELEKEIIDWCDKNYSDINELKRVDVLTLIETHNLLDNSKLSYDQESGFSKIEITIDARVFYGIKSKWNLTFNFPEFGEHCISLLISRYYGEIRKEDFYNYTHDITIA
;
A
#
# COMPACT_ATOMS: atom_id res chain seq x y z
N MET A 1 0.47 -16.83 -16.05
CA MET A 1 -0.69 -17.43 -15.38
C MET A 1 -1.60 -16.28 -15.00
N GLU A 2 -2.90 -16.36 -15.24
CA GLU A 2 -3.85 -15.36 -14.70
C GLU A 2 -3.68 -15.34 -13.18
N HIS A 3 -3.54 -14.15 -12.58
CA HIS A 3 -3.34 -13.99 -11.13
C HIS A 3 -4.59 -14.46 -10.38
N LEU A 4 -4.70 -15.76 -10.11
CA LEU A 4 -5.85 -16.35 -9.40
C LEU A 4 -5.85 -15.99 -7.91
N CYS A 5 -4.68 -15.71 -7.33
CA CYS A 5 -4.57 -15.34 -5.92
C CYS A 5 -4.76 -13.83 -5.75
N ARG A 6 -5.87 -13.45 -5.11
CA ARG A 6 -6.07 -12.10 -4.57
C ARG A 6 -5.38 -11.98 -3.22
N ILE A 7 -4.73 -10.85 -2.99
CA ILE A 7 -4.15 -10.51 -1.69
C ILE A 7 -5.30 -10.30 -0.69
N ASN A 8 -5.23 -10.99 0.45
CA ASN A 8 -6.21 -10.80 1.52
C ASN A 8 -5.79 -9.67 2.46
N TRP A 9 -6.05 -8.42 2.02
CA TRP A 9 -5.70 -7.19 2.73
C TRP A 9 -6.15 -7.13 4.20
N LYS A 10 -7.23 -7.84 4.52
CA LYS A 10 -7.86 -7.86 5.86
C LYS A 10 -7.18 -8.80 6.84
N GLU A 11 -6.31 -9.70 6.39
CA GLU A 11 -5.54 -10.58 7.28
C GLU A 11 -4.17 -9.99 7.63
N ILE A 12 -3.62 -9.15 6.75
CA ILE A 12 -2.30 -8.54 6.87
C ILE A 12 -2.24 -7.59 8.07
N LYS A 13 -1.29 -7.84 8.97
CA LYS A 13 -1.22 -7.17 10.28
C LYS A 13 -0.31 -5.96 10.25
N ASN A 14 0.79 -6.04 9.51
CA ASN A 14 1.86 -5.05 9.56
C ASN A 14 2.40 -4.67 8.18
N ARG A 15 3.14 -3.57 8.14
CA ARG A 15 3.73 -3.01 6.90
C ARG A 15 4.64 -4.01 6.17
N LYS A 16 5.50 -4.74 6.88
CA LYS A 16 6.48 -5.65 6.28
C LYS A 16 5.79 -6.84 5.60
N GLU A 17 4.75 -7.37 6.24
CA GLU A 17 3.91 -8.43 5.70
C GLU A 17 3.18 -7.95 4.44
N LEU A 18 2.66 -6.71 4.44
CA LEU A 18 1.99 -6.14 3.27
C LEU A 18 2.93 -5.98 2.06
N GLU A 19 4.13 -5.46 2.31
CA GLU A 19 5.16 -5.30 1.29
C GLU A 19 5.57 -6.65 0.68
N LYS A 20 5.78 -7.66 1.54
CA LYS A 20 6.10 -9.02 1.11
C LYS A 20 4.97 -9.63 0.26
N GLU A 21 3.72 -9.52 0.70
CA GLU A 21 2.56 -10.06 -0.04
C GLU A 21 2.41 -9.43 -1.42
N ILE A 22 2.72 -8.13 -1.57
CA ILE A 22 2.71 -7.46 -2.88
C ILE A 22 3.80 -8.01 -3.80
N ILE A 23 5.03 -8.17 -3.28
CA ILE A 23 6.17 -8.71 -4.03
C ILE A 23 5.91 -10.16 -4.45
N ASP A 24 5.44 -10.99 -3.51
CA ASP A 24 5.13 -12.40 -3.74
C ASP A 24 3.98 -12.53 -4.77
N TRP A 25 2.97 -11.66 -4.73
CA TRP A 25 1.86 -11.64 -5.67
C TRP A 25 2.28 -11.38 -7.12
N CYS A 26 3.31 -10.56 -7.34
CA CYS A 26 3.79 -10.27 -8.68
C CYS A 26 4.33 -11.51 -9.41
N ASP A 27 4.66 -12.61 -8.69
CA ASP A 27 5.09 -13.91 -9.24
C ASP A 27 6.29 -13.80 -10.21
N LYS A 28 7.10 -12.75 -10.03
CA LYS A 28 8.28 -12.44 -10.86
C LYS A 28 9.61 -12.71 -10.16
N ASN A 29 9.57 -13.38 -9.02
CA ASN A 29 10.74 -13.61 -8.14
C ASN A 29 11.51 -12.33 -7.81
N TYR A 30 10.79 -11.21 -7.66
CA TYR A 30 11.40 -9.95 -7.26
C TYR A 30 12.02 -10.09 -5.87
N SER A 31 13.28 -9.68 -5.75
CA SER A 31 13.97 -9.73 -4.45
C SER A 31 13.66 -8.53 -3.57
N ASP A 32 13.25 -7.42 -4.19
CA ASP A 32 13.04 -6.13 -3.56
C ASP A 32 11.99 -5.30 -4.32
N ILE A 33 11.43 -4.30 -3.64
CA ILE A 33 10.45 -3.36 -4.20
C ILE A 33 11.01 -2.58 -5.40
N ASN A 34 12.33 -2.37 -5.45
CA ASN A 34 12.98 -1.64 -6.53
C ASN A 34 12.90 -2.37 -7.88
N GLU A 35 12.59 -3.67 -7.88
CA GLU A 35 12.38 -4.43 -9.10
C GLU A 35 10.94 -4.30 -9.62
N LEU A 36 9.99 -3.91 -8.76
CA LEU A 36 8.58 -3.75 -9.09
C LEU A 36 8.41 -2.69 -10.20
N LYS A 37 7.70 -3.05 -11.26
CA LYS A 37 7.44 -2.13 -12.38
C LYS A 37 6.11 -1.41 -12.22
N ARG A 38 6.00 -0.25 -12.88
CA ARG A 38 4.76 0.51 -12.97
C ARG A 38 3.59 -0.33 -13.48
N VAL A 39 3.85 -1.16 -14.50
CA VAL A 39 2.84 -2.07 -15.06
C VAL A 39 2.35 -3.08 -14.02
N ASP A 40 3.21 -3.57 -13.12
CA ASP A 40 2.82 -4.54 -12.09
C ASP A 40 1.85 -3.92 -11.08
N VAL A 41 2.08 -2.66 -10.71
CA VAL A 41 1.16 -1.90 -9.84
C VAL A 41 -0.18 -1.66 -10.53
N LEU A 42 -0.17 -1.33 -11.83
CA LEU A 42 -1.40 -1.16 -12.60
C LEU A 42 -2.18 -2.48 -12.72
N THR A 43 -1.49 -3.60 -12.98
CA THR A 43 -2.10 -4.94 -12.99
C THR A 43 -2.65 -5.31 -11.61
N LEU A 44 -1.97 -4.93 -10.52
CA LEU A 44 -2.46 -5.12 -9.15
C LEU A 44 -3.77 -4.36 -8.93
N ILE A 45 -3.84 -3.10 -9.37
CA ILE A 45 -5.05 -2.26 -9.28
C ILE A 45 -6.20 -2.89 -10.04
N GLU A 46 -5.97 -3.30 -11.28
CA GLU A 46 -6.98 -3.90 -12.15
C GLU A 46 -7.48 -5.24 -11.57
N THR A 47 -6.57 -6.14 -11.20
CA THR A 47 -6.90 -7.49 -10.68
C THR A 47 -7.73 -7.44 -9.39
N HIS A 48 -7.47 -6.43 -8.55
CA HIS A 48 -8.16 -6.25 -7.27
C HIS A 48 -9.31 -5.24 -7.33
N ASN A 49 -9.68 -4.74 -8.51
CA ASN A 49 -10.72 -3.72 -8.71
C ASN A 49 -10.53 -2.49 -7.81
N LEU A 50 -9.30 -1.96 -7.75
CA LEU A 50 -8.93 -0.84 -6.89
C LEU A 50 -8.92 0.50 -7.63
N LEU A 51 -9.48 0.59 -8.84
CA LEU A 51 -9.45 1.80 -9.67
C LEU A 51 -10.05 3.00 -8.94
N ASP A 52 -11.22 2.85 -8.33
CA ASP A 52 -11.91 3.91 -7.57
C ASP A 52 -11.17 4.31 -6.28
N ASN A 53 -10.25 3.45 -5.85
CA ASN A 53 -9.45 3.59 -4.64
C ASN A 53 -8.02 4.05 -4.96
N SER A 54 -7.72 4.31 -6.23
CA SER A 54 -6.39 4.64 -6.71
C SER A 54 -6.34 6.06 -7.25
N LYS A 55 -5.22 6.74 -7.00
CA LYS A 55 -4.94 8.08 -7.53
C LYS A 55 -3.58 8.09 -8.19
N LEU A 56 -3.54 8.51 -9.44
CA LEU A 56 -2.30 8.76 -10.16
C LEU A 56 -2.03 10.26 -10.14
N SER A 57 -0.82 10.64 -9.76
CA SER A 57 -0.36 12.03 -9.78
C SER A 57 1.05 12.10 -10.35
N TYR A 58 1.38 13.23 -10.94
CA TYR A 58 2.71 13.51 -11.46
C TYR A 58 3.18 14.83 -10.88
N ASP A 59 4.36 14.82 -10.28
CA ASP A 59 5.01 15.99 -9.73
C ASP A 59 6.11 16.44 -10.70
N GLN A 60 5.84 17.56 -11.37
CA GLN A 60 6.74 18.16 -12.36
C GLN A 60 8.01 18.74 -11.74
N GLU A 61 7.98 19.15 -10.47
CA GLU A 61 9.15 19.77 -9.82
C GLU A 61 10.20 18.71 -9.47
N SER A 62 9.74 17.54 -9.03
CA SER A 62 10.60 16.44 -8.63
C SER A 62 10.85 15.41 -9.76
N GLY A 63 10.07 15.44 -10.84
CA GLY A 63 10.17 14.48 -11.93
C GLY A 63 9.71 13.07 -11.53
N PHE A 64 8.78 12.98 -10.56
CA PHE A 64 8.26 11.71 -10.08
C PHE A 64 6.76 11.56 -10.36
N SER A 65 6.39 10.37 -10.81
CA SER A 65 5.01 9.92 -10.86
C SER A 65 4.70 9.11 -9.62
N LYS A 66 3.50 9.30 -9.08
CA LYS A 66 3.05 8.70 -7.83
C LYS A 66 1.73 7.99 -8.06
N ILE A 67 1.68 6.73 -7.64
CA ILE A 67 0.47 5.91 -7.61
C ILE A 67 0.11 5.69 -6.14
N GLU A 68 -1.00 6.25 -5.70
CA GLU A 68 -1.54 6.06 -4.36
C GLU A 68 -2.74 5.11 -4.42
N ILE A 69 -2.79 4.13 -3.53
CA ILE A 69 -3.86 3.14 -3.45
C ILE A 69 -4.33 3.05 -2.00
N THR A 70 -5.62 3.31 -1.76
CA THR A 70 -6.23 3.23 -0.44
C THR A 70 -7.12 2.00 -0.32
N ILE A 71 -6.72 1.01 0.48
CA ILE A 71 -7.43 -0.27 0.62
C ILE A 71 -7.87 -0.51 2.05
N ASP A 72 -8.95 -1.26 2.22
CA ASP A 72 -9.40 -1.68 3.55
C ASP A 72 -8.37 -2.61 4.19
N ALA A 73 -7.98 -2.27 5.42
CA ALA A 73 -7.08 -3.06 6.23
C ALA A 73 -7.86 -3.85 7.29
N ARG A 74 -7.16 -4.77 7.97
CA ARG A 74 -7.70 -5.50 9.12
C ARG A 74 -8.34 -4.56 10.14
N VAL A 75 -9.51 -4.88 10.67
CA VAL A 75 -10.11 -4.11 11.78
C VAL A 75 -9.23 -4.24 13.03
N PHE A 76 -9.01 -3.13 13.74
CA PHE A 76 -8.17 -3.08 14.93
C PHE A 76 -8.97 -2.51 16.09
N TYR A 77 -9.18 -3.31 17.15
CA TYR A 77 -10.03 -2.95 18.31
C TYR A 77 -11.42 -2.38 17.93
N GLY A 78 -12.06 -2.97 16.92
CA GLY A 78 -13.37 -2.52 16.43
C GLY A 78 -13.34 -1.28 15.53
N ILE A 79 -12.17 -0.67 15.33
CA ILE A 79 -12.00 0.52 14.48
C ILE A 79 -11.66 0.07 13.07
N LYS A 80 -12.45 0.55 12.08
CA LYS A 80 -12.16 0.37 10.66
C LYS A 80 -10.80 1.00 10.35
N SER A 81 -9.94 0.27 9.65
CA SER A 81 -8.63 0.78 9.27
C SER A 81 -8.39 0.61 7.78
N LYS A 82 -7.51 1.43 7.23
CA LYS A 82 -7.14 1.41 5.81
C LYS A 82 -5.63 1.43 5.66
N TRP A 83 -5.12 0.69 4.69
CA TRP A 83 -3.75 0.88 4.20
C TRP A 83 -3.77 1.96 3.13
N ASN A 84 -2.78 2.84 3.16
CA ASN A 84 -2.45 3.70 2.04
C ASN A 84 -1.08 3.26 1.52
N LEU A 85 -1.04 2.84 0.27
CA LEU A 85 0.14 2.43 -0.45
C LEU A 85 0.52 3.54 -1.42
N THR A 86 1.73 4.05 -1.34
CA THR A 86 2.24 5.06 -2.26
C THR A 86 3.47 4.54 -2.96
N PHE A 87 3.33 4.29 -4.26
CA PHE A 87 4.41 3.87 -5.14
C PHE A 87 4.94 5.08 -5.91
N ASN A 88 6.24 5.36 -5.80
CA ASN A 88 6.88 6.44 -6.53
C ASN A 88 7.72 5.88 -7.66
N PHE A 89 7.58 6.46 -8.85
CA PHE A 89 8.30 6.08 -10.05
C PHE A 89 8.96 7.31 -10.68
N PRO A 90 10.15 7.17 -11.27
CA PRO A 90 10.76 8.25 -12.03
C PRO A 90 9.95 8.54 -13.29
N GLU A 91 9.99 9.78 -13.77
CA GLU A 91 9.35 10.21 -15.02
C GLU A 91 9.75 9.31 -16.20
N PHE A 92 11.04 9.06 -16.37
CA PHE A 92 11.59 8.31 -17.51
C PHE A 92 11.96 6.86 -17.18
N GLY A 93 11.51 6.30 -16.05
CA GLY A 93 11.80 4.90 -15.72
C GLY A 93 10.57 4.10 -15.36
N GLU A 94 10.74 2.78 -15.40
CA GLU A 94 9.67 1.80 -15.16
C GLU A 94 9.64 1.30 -13.71
N HIS A 95 10.79 1.32 -13.05
CA HIS A 95 10.99 0.71 -11.75
C HIS A 95 10.53 1.61 -10.61
N CYS A 96 9.91 1.01 -9.61
CA CYS A 96 9.51 1.68 -8.39
C CYS A 96 10.76 2.13 -7.63
N ILE A 97 10.82 3.38 -7.22
CA ILE A 97 11.92 3.92 -6.40
C ILE A 97 11.64 3.69 -4.92
N SER A 98 10.36 3.76 -4.54
CA SER A 98 9.95 3.58 -3.16
C SER A 98 8.48 3.21 -3.04
N LEU A 99 8.20 2.33 -2.08
CA LEU A 99 6.86 2.05 -1.57
C LEU A 99 6.74 2.59 -0.14
N LEU A 100 5.89 3.58 0.04
CA LEU A 100 5.51 4.09 1.36
C LEU A 100 4.19 3.44 1.75
N ILE A 101 4.17 2.82 2.94
CA ILE A 101 2.97 2.16 3.48
C ILE A 101 2.61 2.85 4.77
N SER A 102 1.43 3.45 4.78
CA SER A 102 0.83 4.08 5.97
C SER A 102 -0.48 3.39 6.33
N ARG A 103 -0.86 3.45 7.61
CA ARG A 103 -2.15 2.93 8.09
C ARG A 103 -2.96 4.03 8.77
N TYR A 104 -4.24 4.08 8.44
CA TYR A 104 -5.22 4.98 9.04
C TYR A 104 -6.21 4.16 9.85
N TYR A 105 -6.58 4.64 11.04
CA TYR A 105 -7.62 4.08 11.91
C TYR A 105 -8.76 5.10 12.00
N GLY A 106 -9.89 4.80 11.35
CA GLY A 106 -10.91 5.80 11.07
C GLY A 106 -10.32 6.93 10.22
N GLU A 107 -10.36 8.14 10.74
CA GLU A 107 -9.82 9.35 10.09
C GLU A 107 -8.41 9.72 10.58
N ILE A 108 -7.87 8.97 11.56
CA ILE A 108 -6.64 9.31 12.27
C ILE A 108 -5.49 8.42 11.77
N ARG A 109 -4.28 8.97 11.66
CA ARG A 109 -3.08 8.18 11.31
C ARG A 109 -2.66 7.26 12.45
N LYS A 110 -1.93 6.19 12.12
CA LYS A 110 -1.39 5.25 13.10
C LYS A 110 -0.61 5.95 14.22
N GLU A 111 0.27 6.88 13.87
CA GLU A 111 1.12 7.59 14.83
C GLU A 111 0.26 8.38 15.82
N ASP A 112 -0.72 9.13 15.32
CA ASP A 112 -1.65 9.90 16.14
C ASP A 112 -2.53 8.98 17.01
N PHE A 113 -3.00 7.85 16.47
CA PHE A 113 -3.81 6.87 17.21
C PHE A 113 -3.06 6.30 18.42
N TYR A 114 -1.77 6.01 18.27
CA TYR A 114 -0.97 5.51 19.39
C TYR A 114 -0.74 6.58 20.46
N ASN A 115 -0.62 7.85 20.08
CA ASN A 115 -0.55 8.94 21.07
C ASN A 115 -1.82 8.99 21.93
N TYR A 116 -3.01 8.80 21.33
CA TYR A 116 -4.27 8.78 22.10
C TYR A 116 -4.48 7.53 22.96
N THR A 117 -3.85 6.39 22.61
CA THR A 117 -4.08 5.11 23.31
C THR A 117 -3.03 4.80 24.38
N HIS A 118 -1.81 5.34 24.29
CA HIS A 118 -0.82 5.17 25.37
C HIS A 118 -1.22 5.92 26.65
N ASP A 119 -2.02 6.99 26.54
CA ASP A 119 -2.64 7.65 27.70
C ASP A 119 -3.81 6.86 28.30
N ILE A 120 -4.27 5.80 27.63
CA ILE A 120 -5.18 4.81 28.24
C ILE A 120 -4.33 3.84 29.06
N THR A 121 -3.62 4.38 30.05
CA THR A 121 -3.28 3.59 31.24
C THR A 121 -4.57 3.03 31.80
N ILE A 122 -4.66 1.70 31.82
CA ILE A 122 -5.72 0.92 32.44
C ILE A 122 -5.98 1.51 33.83
N ALA A 123 -7.12 2.18 33.98
CA ALA A 123 -7.70 2.50 35.28
C ALA A 123 -8.50 1.31 35.79
#